data_AF-X0YLD1-F1
#
_entry.id   AF-X0YLD1-F1
#
_cell.length_a   1.000
_cell.length_b   1.000
_cell.length_c   1.000
_cell.angle_alpha   90.00
_cell.angle_beta   90.00
_cell.angle_gamma   90.00
#
_symmetry.space_group_name_H-M   'P 1'
#
loop_
_entity.id
_entity.type
_entity.pdbx_description
1 polymer ?
#
loop_
_entity_poly.entity_id
_entity_poly.type
_entity_poly.pdbx_seq_one_letter_code
_entity_poly.pdbx_strand_id
1 'polypeptide(L)'
;MRYGGSDRPGVPARMTDAQMTELPVTGRTPPDTGAHARRVRWGTLIGLLVSVVSLYLAVRNLHLADVVDAFAHADYVWIVPAVALYLLALVARTARWQALLAHERRVPFRELLPTMAMGRAANNIYPFRTGEIVRAWLLQRRNRIPVAVGFASILVERIFDGLTMILILVLAAFIGGIPDNPYLRYVVWLAPAVFVGALVFLYVIVLWPDLIRRLTGLLIGLFLPRTIRDRVLAIAERFIGGFSSLRSV
;
A
#
# COMPACT_ATOMS: atom_id res chain seq x y z
N MET A 1 -53.91 -17.44 60.43
CA MET A 1 -52.60 -17.38 61.10
C MET A 1 -51.77 -16.28 60.45
N ARG A 2 -51.17 -15.42 61.27
CA ARG A 2 -50.44 -14.19 60.91
C ARG A 2 -49.21 -14.48 60.04
N TYR A 3 -49.02 -13.71 58.97
CA TYR A 3 -47.70 -13.43 58.42
C TYR A 3 -47.36 -11.97 58.75
N GLY A 4 -46.39 -11.80 59.65
CA GLY A 4 -45.75 -10.52 59.95
C GLY A 4 -44.35 -10.50 59.34
N GLY A 5 -43.79 -9.29 59.20
CA GLY A 5 -42.38 -9.07 58.91
C GLY A 5 -42.12 -8.34 57.61
N SER A 6 -42.26 -7.02 57.63
CA SER A 6 -41.74 -6.12 56.61
C SER A 6 -40.24 -5.88 56.86
N ASP A 7 -39.37 -6.57 56.14
CA ASP A 7 -37.93 -6.27 56.15
C ASP A 7 -37.60 -5.25 55.05
N ARG A 8 -37.41 -4.00 55.47
CA ARG A 8 -36.72 -2.98 54.68
C ARG A 8 -35.22 -3.15 54.92
N PRO A 9 -34.36 -3.29 53.89
CA PRO A 9 -32.93 -3.27 54.12
C PRO A 9 -32.50 -1.88 54.62
N GLY A 10 -31.77 -1.89 55.74
CA GLY A 10 -31.30 -0.71 56.42
C GLY A 10 -30.39 0.16 55.55
N VAL A 11 -30.61 1.47 55.62
CA VAL A 11 -29.68 2.49 55.14
C VAL A 11 -28.35 2.29 55.89
N PRO A 12 -27.20 2.13 55.20
CA PRO A 12 -25.92 2.01 55.90
C PRO A 12 -25.61 3.33 56.63
N ALA A 13 -25.16 3.20 57.87
CA ALA A 13 -24.76 4.30 58.73
C ALA A 13 -23.74 5.20 58.03
N ARG A 14 -23.91 6.52 58.16
CA ARG A 14 -22.96 7.51 57.65
C ARG A 14 -21.58 7.26 58.28
N MET A 15 -20.60 6.88 57.44
CA MET A 15 -19.18 6.91 57.80
C MET A 15 -18.82 8.32 58.29
N THR A 16 -18.26 8.40 59.48
CA THR A 16 -17.83 9.65 60.11
C THR A 16 -16.58 10.17 59.40
N ASP A 17 -16.38 11.50 59.33
CA ASP A 17 -15.26 12.13 58.61
C ASP A 17 -13.87 11.57 58.97
N ALA A 18 -13.72 11.05 60.19
CA ALA A 18 -12.50 10.38 60.65
C ALA A 18 -12.15 9.09 59.86
N GLN A 19 -13.14 8.40 59.30
CA GLN A 19 -12.93 7.18 58.50
C GLN A 19 -12.58 7.47 57.03
N MET A 20 -12.81 8.70 56.54
CA MET A 20 -12.38 9.10 55.20
C MET A 20 -10.87 9.39 55.13
N THR A 21 -10.23 9.74 56.26
CA THR A 21 -8.82 10.14 56.29
C THR A 21 -7.86 8.94 56.22
N GLU A 22 -8.31 7.73 56.52
CA GLU A 22 -7.47 6.52 56.57
C GLU A 22 -7.54 5.63 55.31
N LEU A 23 -8.29 6.02 54.28
CA LEU A 23 -8.28 5.25 53.03
C LEU A 23 -6.89 5.34 52.39
N PRO A 24 -6.19 4.21 52.15
CA PRO A 24 -4.93 4.24 51.46
C PRO A 24 -5.20 4.78 50.06
N VAL A 25 -4.58 5.92 49.74
CA VAL A 25 -4.58 6.49 48.40
C VAL A 25 -3.97 5.43 47.49
N THR A 26 -4.84 4.66 46.84
CA THR A 26 -4.46 3.65 45.87
C THR A 26 -3.54 4.32 44.86
N GLY A 27 -2.32 3.80 44.79
CA GLY A 27 -1.22 4.40 44.06
C GLY A 27 -1.64 4.72 42.63
N ARG A 28 -1.73 6.02 42.32
CA ARG A 28 -1.53 6.47 40.96
C ARG A 28 -0.07 6.19 40.66
N THR A 29 0.22 5.07 40.01
CA THR A 29 1.50 4.91 39.33
C THR A 29 1.66 6.12 38.40
N PRO A 30 2.74 6.91 38.54
CA PRO A 30 2.97 8.02 37.62
C PRO A 30 2.98 7.46 36.19
N PRO A 31 2.43 8.18 35.20
CA PRO A 31 2.47 7.73 33.81
C PRO A 31 3.94 7.53 33.46
N ASP A 32 4.27 6.28 33.15
CA ASP A 32 5.50 5.80 32.59
C ASP A 32 5.76 6.60 31.32
N THR A 33 6.41 7.75 31.50
CA THR A 33 6.96 8.59 30.45
C THR A 33 8.26 7.94 30.02
N GLY A 34 8.15 6.68 29.60
CA GLY A 34 9.16 6.01 28.82
C GLY A 34 9.26 6.81 27.54
N ALA A 35 10.22 7.74 27.49
CA ALA A 35 10.65 8.35 26.26
C ALA A 35 10.99 7.19 25.32
N HIS A 36 10.04 6.86 24.43
CA HIS A 36 10.28 5.91 23.37
C HIS A 36 11.39 6.53 22.52
N ALA A 37 12.63 6.19 22.83
CA ALA A 37 13.78 6.51 22.03
C ALA A 37 13.47 5.95 20.65
N ARG A 38 13.05 6.83 19.75
CA ARG A 38 12.60 6.50 18.40
C ARG A 38 13.84 6.01 17.67
N ARG A 39 14.14 4.71 17.77
CA ARG A 39 15.27 4.10 17.08
C ARG A 39 15.11 4.42 15.61
N VAL A 40 15.97 5.30 15.11
CA VAL A 40 15.96 5.68 13.71
C VAL A 40 16.28 4.42 12.93
N ARG A 41 15.32 3.96 12.13
CA ARG A 41 15.49 2.76 11.32
C ARG A 41 16.60 3.06 10.30
N TRP A 42 17.63 2.23 10.24
CA TRP A 42 18.74 2.38 9.30
C TRP A 42 18.29 2.57 7.85
N GLY A 43 17.17 1.94 7.45
CA GLY A 43 16.57 2.17 6.14
C GLY A 43 16.11 3.61 5.89
N THR A 44 15.66 4.33 6.92
CA THR A 44 15.29 5.75 6.82
C THR A 44 16.53 6.63 6.65
N LEU A 45 17.63 6.31 7.33
CA LEU A 45 18.92 7.02 7.17
C LEU A 45 19.49 6.85 5.76
N ILE A 46 19.47 5.61 5.24
CA ILE A 46 19.91 5.32 3.87
C ILE A 46 19.01 6.06 2.87
N GLY A 47 17.68 5.99 3.03
CA GLY A 47 16.74 6.71 2.18
C GLY A 47 16.95 8.22 2.19
N LEU A 48 17.23 8.79 3.36
CA LEU A 48 17.54 10.21 3.51
C LEU A 48 18.85 10.58 2.81
N LEU A 49 19.91 9.80 3.01
CA LEU A 49 21.20 10.01 2.35
C LEU A 49 21.05 9.99 0.82
N VAL A 50 20.36 8.96 0.29
CA VAL A 50 20.09 8.85 -1.15
C VAL A 50 19.31 10.07 -1.64
N SER A 51 18.27 10.49 -0.91
CA SER A 51 17.46 11.66 -1.27
C SER A 51 18.28 12.94 -1.32
N VAL A 52 19.17 13.17 -0.33
CA VAL A 52 20.05 14.35 -0.29
C VAL A 52 21.04 14.33 -1.45
N VAL A 53 21.68 13.18 -1.71
CA VAL A 53 22.63 13.04 -2.83
C VAL A 53 21.92 13.26 -4.17
N SER A 54 20.75 12.64 -4.37
CA SER A 54 19.96 12.83 -5.59
C SER A 54 19.50 14.28 -5.77
N LEU A 55 19.07 14.94 -4.69
CA LEU A 55 18.68 16.34 -4.73
C LEU A 55 19.87 17.23 -5.09
N TYR A 56 21.04 17.02 -4.46
CA TYR A 56 22.26 17.73 -4.78
C TYR A 56 22.67 17.55 -6.25
N LEU A 57 22.65 16.31 -6.76
CA LEU A 57 22.97 16.03 -8.16
C LEU A 57 21.98 16.70 -9.14
N ALA A 58 20.72 16.84 -8.75
CA ALA A 58 19.69 17.52 -9.54
C ALA A 58 19.88 19.04 -9.55
N VAL A 59 20.20 19.66 -8.40
CA VAL A 59 20.28 21.13 -8.28
C VAL A 59 21.66 21.72 -8.49
N ARG A 60 22.75 20.93 -8.48
CA ARG A 60 24.13 21.45 -8.56
C ARG A 60 24.42 22.29 -9.82
N ASN A 61 23.65 22.09 -10.88
CA ASN A 61 23.80 22.80 -12.16
C ASN A 61 22.66 23.81 -12.42
N LEU A 62 21.79 24.06 -11.43
CA LEU A 62 20.63 24.94 -11.58
C LEU A 62 20.97 26.35 -11.08
N HIS A 63 20.86 27.35 -11.95
CA HIS A 63 20.86 28.74 -11.52
C HIS A 63 19.46 29.14 -11.07
N LEU A 64 19.35 29.63 -9.83
CA LEU A 64 18.05 29.98 -9.24
C LEU A 64 17.34 31.10 -10.01
N ALA A 65 18.10 32.00 -10.65
CA ALA A 65 17.58 33.07 -11.50
C ALA A 65 16.80 32.51 -12.70
N ASP A 66 17.37 31.53 -13.41
CA ASP A 66 16.73 30.88 -14.56
C ASP A 66 15.42 30.19 -14.16
N VAL A 67 15.36 29.63 -12.94
CA VAL A 67 14.14 28.99 -12.41
C VAL A 67 13.03 30.01 -12.19
N VAL A 68 13.35 31.12 -11.52
CA VAL A 68 12.37 32.19 -11.25
C VAL A 68 11.88 32.81 -12.56
N ASP A 69 12.78 33.05 -13.51
CA ASP A 69 12.45 33.57 -14.82
C ASP A 69 11.54 32.62 -15.61
N ALA A 70 11.82 31.31 -15.56
CA ALA A 70 10.97 30.29 -16.16
C ALA A 70 9.56 30.26 -15.55
N PHE A 71 9.41 30.44 -14.23
CA PHE A 71 8.09 30.56 -13.61
C PHE A 71 7.36 31.86 -13.99
N ALA A 72 8.09 32.96 -14.16
CA ALA A 72 7.51 34.24 -14.54
C ALA A 72 6.95 34.23 -15.98
N HIS A 73 7.62 33.52 -16.89
CA HIS A 73 7.26 33.46 -18.31
C HIS A 73 6.53 32.18 -18.73
N ALA A 74 6.23 31.27 -17.78
CA ALA A 74 5.51 30.05 -18.07
C ALA A 74 4.08 30.32 -18.56
N ASP A 75 3.67 29.61 -19.62
CA ASP A 75 2.27 29.61 -20.06
C ASP A 75 1.46 28.63 -19.20
N TYR A 76 0.73 29.18 -18.23
CA TYR A 76 -0.12 28.42 -17.31
C TYR A 76 -1.39 27.86 -17.98
N VAL A 77 -1.73 28.27 -19.20
CA VAL A 77 -2.91 27.73 -19.92
C VAL A 77 -2.74 26.23 -20.15
N TRP A 78 -1.51 25.74 -20.35
CA TRP A 78 -1.21 24.32 -20.52
C TRP A 78 -1.47 23.46 -19.27
N ILE A 79 -1.62 24.06 -18.09
CA ILE A 79 -1.99 23.32 -16.88
C ILE A 79 -3.42 22.79 -17.00
N VAL A 80 -4.32 23.54 -17.63
CA VAL A 80 -5.73 23.16 -17.77
C VAL A 80 -5.89 21.84 -18.54
N PRO A 81 -5.38 21.67 -19.78
CA PRO A 81 -5.48 20.41 -20.48
C PRO A 81 -4.67 19.30 -19.79
N ALA A 82 -3.55 19.61 -19.13
CA ALA A 82 -2.79 18.61 -18.38
C ALA A 82 -3.59 18.03 -17.20
N VAL A 83 -4.25 18.89 -16.43
CA VAL A 83 -5.14 18.48 -15.32
C VAL A 83 -6.35 17.73 -15.85
N ALA A 84 -6.97 18.19 -16.94
CA ALA A 84 -8.09 17.50 -17.58
C ALA A 84 -7.69 16.09 -18.03
N LEU A 85 -6.55 15.93 -18.71
CA LEU A 85 -6.01 14.64 -19.12
C LEU A 85 -5.69 13.75 -17.91
N TYR A 86 -5.15 14.32 -16.83
CA TYR A 86 -4.90 13.57 -15.60
C TYR A 86 -6.20 13.02 -14.99
N LEU A 87 -7.24 13.85 -14.90
CA LEU A 87 -8.55 13.44 -14.37
C LEU A 87 -9.22 12.40 -15.28
N LEU A 88 -9.17 12.59 -16.59
CA LEU A 88 -9.65 11.59 -17.56
C LEU A 88 -8.90 10.26 -17.41
N ALA A 89 -7.58 10.30 -17.23
CA ALA A 89 -6.80 9.10 -16.98
C ALA A 89 -7.15 8.44 -15.64
N LEU A 90 -7.50 9.21 -14.61
CA LEU A 90 -7.99 8.67 -13.33
C LEU A 90 -9.36 7.98 -13.51
N VAL A 91 -10.27 8.59 -14.27
CA VAL A 91 -11.59 8.02 -14.59
C VAL A 91 -11.44 6.73 -15.41
N ALA A 92 -10.64 6.75 -16.48
CA ALA A 92 -10.39 5.58 -17.33
C ALA A 92 -9.76 4.42 -16.53
N ARG A 93 -8.79 4.71 -15.65
CA ARG A 93 -8.20 3.70 -14.76
C ARG A 93 -9.22 3.11 -13.80
N THR A 94 -10.10 3.95 -13.26
CA THR A 94 -11.17 3.50 -12.36
C THR A 94 -12.17 2.61 -13.11
N ALA A 95 -12.53 2.96 -14.35
CA ALA A 95 -13.44 2.18 -15.17
C ALA A 95 -12.84 0.81 -15.53
N ARG A 96 -11.56 0.79 -15.92
CA ARG A 96 -10.81 -0.45 -16.13
C ARG A 96 -10.80 -1.33 -14.88
N TRP A 97 -10.53 -0.74 -13.73
CA TRP A 97 -10.50 -1.48 -12.46
C TRP A 97 -11.88 -2.00 -12.06
N GLN A 98 -12.94 -1.23 -12.33
CA GLN A 98 -14.32 -1.68 -12.15
C GLN A 98 -14.64 -2.91 -13.02
N ALA A 99 -14.19 -2.92 -14.29
CA ALA A 99 -14.36 -4.06 -15.19
C ALA A 99 -13.60 -5.30 -14.69
N LEU A 100 -12.39 -5.13 -14.15
CA LEU A 100 -11.63 -6.23 -13.53
C LEU A 100 -12.37 -6.81 -12.32
N LEU A 101 -12.93 -5.95 -11.46
CA LEU A 101 -13.66 -6.35 -10.26
C LEU A 101 -15.06 -6.92 -10.55
N ALA A 102 -15.62 -6.67 -11.74
CA ALA A 102 -16.97 -7.11 -12.09
C ALA A 102 -17.16 -8.63 -12.04
N HIS A 103 -16.07 -9.41 -12.18
CA HIS A 103 -16.09 -10.88 -12.05
C HIS A 103 -16.33 -11.35 -10.61
N GLU A 104 -15.97 -10.53 -9.62
CA GLU A 104 -16.05 -10.87 -8.20
C GLU A 104 -17.23 -10.15 -7.53
N ARG A 105 -17.35 -8.83 -7.77
CA ARG A 105 -18.43 -8.01 -7.25
C ARG A 105 -18.60 -6.75 -8.09
N ARG A 106 -19.83 -6.48 -8.53
CA ARG A 106 -20.18 -5.21 -9.17
C ARG A 106 -20.20 -4.10 -8.11
N VAL A 107 -19.17 -3.26 -8.12
CA VAL A 107 -19.08 -2.06 -7.27
C VAL A 107 -19.41 -0.83 -8.12
N PRO A 108 -20.23 0.12 -7.64
CA PRO A 108 -20.57 1.30 -8.40
C PRO A 108 -19.38 2.25 -8.54
N PHE A 109 -19.26 2.88 -9.70
CA PHE A 109 -18.14 3.76 -10.06
C PHE A 109 -17.90 4.89 -9.04
N ARG A 110 -18.98 5.45 -8.49
CA ARG A 110 -18.95 6.52 -7.46
C ARG A 110 -18.25 6.13 -6.16
N GLU A 111 -18.18 4.84 -5.83
CA GLU A 111 -17.48 4.34 -4.64
C GLU A 111 -16.01 3.98 -4.94
N LEU A 112 -15.76 3.54 -6.18
CA LEU A 112 -14.44 3.17 -6.68
C LEU A 112 -13.55 4.38 -6.95
N LEU A 113 -14.10 5.46 -7.53
CA LEU A 113 -13.33 6.65 -7.91
C LEU A 113 -12.61 7.29 -6.71
N PRO A 114 -13.27 7.57 -5.56
CA PRO A 114 -12.59 8.09 -4.38
C PRO A 114 -11.55 7.10 -3.82
N THR A 115 -11.84 5.80 -3.88
CA THR A 115 -10.91 4.75 -3.43
C THR A 115 -9.64 4.72 -4.28
N MET A 116 -9.78 4.86 -5.60
CA MET A 116 -8.68 4.97 -6.55
C MET A 116 -7.86 6.25 -6.31
N ALA A 117 -8.53 7.39 -6.12
CA ALA A 117 -7.90 8.67 -5.84
C ALA A 117 -7.12 8.65 -4.52
N MET A 118 -7.69 8.10 -3.45
CA MET A 118 -7.01 7.93 -2.15
C MET A 118 -5.79 7.01 -2.27
N GLY A 119 -5.89 5.91 -3.01
CA GLY A 119 -4.75 5.03 -3.27
C GLY A 119 -3.61 5.74 -4.02
N ARG A 120 -3.95 6.57 -5.02
CA ARG A 120 -2.98 7.39 -5.76
C ARG A 120 -2.35 8.48 -4.87
N ALA A 121 -3.15 9.17 -4.08
CA ALA A 121 -2.65 10.18 -3.13
C ALA A 121 -1.74 9.57 -2.07
N ALA A 122 -2.13 8.43 -1.50
CA ALA A 122 -1.31 7.67 -0.56
C ALA A 122 0.04 7.25 -1.18
N ASN A 123 0.07 6.91 -2.47
CA ASN A 123 1.31 6.58 -3.16
C ASN A 123 2.29 7.77 -3.28
N ASN A 124 1.79 9.00 -3.29
CA ASN A 124 2.61 10.20 -3.35
C ASN A 124 3.12 10.64 -1.96
N ILE A 125 2.36 10.33 -0.91
CA ILE A 125 2.67 10.74 0.47
C ILE A 125 3.51 9.67 1.18
N TYR A 126 3.14 8.40 1.03
CA TYR A 126 3.80 7.31 1.76
C TYR A 126 5.01 6.75 1.00
N PRO A 127 6.13 6.48 1.70
CA PRO A 127 7.27 5.80 1.11
C PRO A 127 6.91 4.36 0.70
N PHE A 128 7.73 3.74 -0.15
CA PHE A 128 7.57 2.35 -0.61
C PHE A 128 6.29 2.04 -1.40
N ARG A 129 5.68 3.05 -2.03
CA ARG A 129 4.49 2.88 -2.88
C ARG A 129 3.31 2.15 -2.19
N THR A 130 3.12 2.40 -0.88
CA THR A 130 2.08 1.74 -0.06
C THR A 130 0.65 2.07 -0.52
N GLY A 131 0.46 3.03 -1.43
CA GLY A 131 -0.86 3.41 -1.95
C GLY A 131 -1.65 2.26 -2.59
N GLU A 132 -0.96 1.25 -3.13
CA GLU A 132 -1.60 0.03 -3.65
C GLU A 132 -2.20 -0.85 -2.55
N ILE A 133 -1.49 -0.96 -1.42
CA ILE A 133 -1.95 -1.67 -0.22
C ILE A 133 -3.15 -0.93 0.38
N VAL A 134 -3.08 0.41 0.44
CA VAL A 134 -4.19 1.25 0.90
C VAL A 134 -5.43 1.04 0.03
N ARG A 135 -5.27 0.92 -1.29
CA ARG A 135 -6.37 0.63 -2.22
C ARG A 135 -7.02 -0.73 -1.93
N ALA A 136 -6.23 -1.79 -1.78
CA ALA A 136 -6.73 -3.13 -1.48
C ALA A 136 -7.44 -3.20 -0.10
N TRP A 137 -6.89 -2.50 0.89
CA TRP A 137 -7.49 -2.40 2.22
C TRP A 137 -8.79 -1.58 2.22
N LEU A 138 -8.83 -0.44 1.51
CA LEU A 138 -10.05 0.35 1.36
C LEU A 138 -11.16 -0.44 0.66
N LEU A 139 -10.81 -1.26 -0.33
CA LEU A 139 -11.74 -2.13 -1.04
C LEU A 139 -12.36 -3.18 -0.10
N GLN A 140 -11.55 -3.77 0.78
CA GLN A 140 -12.04 -4.66 1.82
C GLN A 140 -12.96 -3.93 2.80
N ARG A 141 -12.53 -2.76 3.29
CA ARG A 141 -13.27 -2.02 4.31
C ARG A 141 -14.61 -1.47 3.81
N ARG A 142 -14.67 -1.00 2.56
CA ARG A 142 -15.86 -0.37 1.98
C ARG A 142 -16.76 -1.35 1.25
N ASN A 143 -16.19 -2.29 0.51
CA ASN A 143 -16.94 -3.15 -0.40
C ASN A 143 -16.96 -4.63 0.01
N ARG A 144 -16.30 -4.98 1.13
CA ARG A 144 -16.16 -6.35 1.67
C ARG A 144 -15.51 -7.33 0.69
N ILE A 145 -14.70 -6.81 -0.24
CA ILE A 145 -13.94 -7.64 -1.19
C ILE A 145 -12.66 -8.12 -0.50
N PRO A 146 -12.28 -9.40 -0.60
CA PRO A 146 -11.04 -9.88 0.00
C PRO A 146 -9.83 -9.08 -0.48
N VAL A 147 -8.93 -8.73 0.45
CA VAL A 147 -7.68 -8.02 0.15
C VAL A 147 -6.84 -8.77 -0.90
N ALA A 148 -6.92 -10.10 -0.88
CA ALA A 148 -6.34 -11.01 -1.87
C ALA A 148 -6.74 -10.68 -3.31
N VAL A 149 -8.04 -10.51 -3.55
CA VAL A 149 -8.60 -10.12 -4.86
C VAL A 149 -8.12 -8.73 -5.24
N GLY A 150 -8.06 -7.80 -4.28
CA GLY A 150 -7.48 -6.47 -4.46
C GLY A 150 -6.04 -6.53 -4.98
N PHE A 151 -5.17 -7.31 -4.34
CA PHE A 151 -3.79 -7.50 -4.77
C PHE A 151 -3.66 -8.21 -6.12
N ALA A 152 -4.46 -9.27 -6.35
CA ALA A 152 -4.48 -9.95 -7.64
C ALA A 152 -4.86 -9.00 -8.78
N SER A 153 -5.86 -8.15 -8.58
CA SER A 153 -6.25 -7.13 -9.57
C SER A 153 -5.14 -6.11 -9.83
N ILE A 154 -4.43 -5.64 -8.79
CA ILE A 154 -3.28 -4.73 -8.93
C ILE A 154 -2.17 -5.40 -9.73
N LEU A 155 -1.92 -6.69 -9.47
CA LEU A 155 -0.89 -7.44 -10.17
C LEU A 155 -1.18 -7.53 -11.66
N VAL A 156 -2.41 -7.92 -12.02
CA VAL A 156 -2.88 -7.96 -13.40
C VAL A 156 -2.76 -6.58 -14.05
N GLU A 157 -3.14 -5.51 -13.35
CA GLU A 157 -2.96 -4.14 -13.83
C GLU A 157 -1.48 -3.83 -14.16
N ARG A 158 -0.54 -4.21 -13.28
CA ARG A 158 0.90 -3.97 -13.46
C ARG A 158 1.47 -4.74 -14.65
N ILE A 159 0.99 -5.96 -14.88
CA ILE A 159 1.35 -6.76 -16.05
C ILE A 159 0.93 -6.03 -17.33
N PHE A 160 -0.34 -5.63 -17.42
CA PHE A 160 -0.84 -4.89 -18.57
C PHE A 160 -0.10 -3.56 -18.76
N ASP A 161 0.07 -2.78 -17.69
CA ASP A 161 0.75 -1.48 -17.76
C ASP A 161 2.17 -1.62 -18.34
N GLY A 162 2.92 -2.66 -17.95
CA GLY A 162 4.27 -2.83 -18.48
C GLY A 162 4.35 -3.58 -19.82
N LEU A 163 3.38 -4.42 -20.16
CA LEU A 163 3.24 -4.92 -21.55
C LEU A 163 2.99 -3.75 -22.51
N THR A 164 2.09 -2.82 -22.14
CA THR A 164 1.86 -1.59 -22.90
C THR A 164 3.13 -0.73 -22.96
N MET A 165 3.88 -0.63 -21.86
CA MET A 165 5.16 0.09 -21.85
C MET A 165 6.16 -0.51 -22.85
N ILE A 166 6.37 -1.83 -22.84
CA ILE A 166 7.27 -2.49 -23.80
C ILE A 166 6.81 -2.26 -25.23
N LEU A 167 5.51 -2.42 -25.49
CA LEU A 167 4.95 -2.22 -26.83
C LEU A 167 5.24 -0.80 -27.34
N ILE A 168 5.01 0.21 -26.51
CA ILE A 168 5.30 1.61 -26.84
C ILE A 168 6.81 1.80 -27.06
N LEU A 169 7.67 1.19 -26.24
CA LEU A 169 9.11 1.30 -26.34
C LEU A 169 9.65 0.70 -27.64
N VAL A 170 9.17 -0.49 -28.01
CA VAL A 170 9.51 -1.16 -29.28
C VAL A 170 8.99 -0.34 -30.46
N LEU A 171 7.76 0.16 -30.39
CA LEU A 171 7.18 0.98 -31.46
C LEU A 171 7.94 2.29 -31.63
N ALA A 172 8.32 2.94 -30.52
CA ALA A 172 9.14 4.15 -30.54
C ALA A 172 10.51 3.90 -31.16
N ALA A 173 11.17 2.78 -30.83
CA ALA A 173 12.44 2.39 -31.43
C ALA A 173 12.31 2.04 -32.93
N PHE A 174 11.17 1.46 -33.33
CA PHE A 174 10.90 1.12 -34.73
C PHE A 174 10.62 2.35 -35.59
N ILE A 175 9.81 3.30 -35.07
CA ILE A 175 9.43 4.53 -35.79
C ILE A 175 10.57 5.57 -35.76
N GLY A 176 11.14 5.81 -34.59
CA GLY A 176 12.14 6.86 -34.37
C GLY A 176 13.59 6.42 -34.63
N GLY A 177 13.80 5.14 -34.91
CA GLY A 177 15.14 4.54 -34.95
C GLY A 177 15.72 4.31 -33.55
N ILE A 178 16.73 3.45 -33.47
CA ILE A 178 17.49 3.26 -32.23
C ILE A 178 18.50 4.40 -32.14
N PRO A 179 18.52 5.20 -31.06
CA PRO A 179 19.50 6.26 -30.91
C PRO A 179 20.94 5.72 -30.95
N ASP A 180 21.84 6.42 -31.66
CA ASP A 180 23.27 6.07 -31.72
C ASP A 180 23.98 6.19 -30.36
N ASN A 181 23.35 6.87 -29.40
CA ASN A 181 23.85 6.98 -28.05
C ASN A 181 23.87 5.59 -27.36
N PRO A 182 25.05 5.08 -26.95
CA PRO A 182 25.18 3.76 -26.33
C PRO A 182 24.28 3.59 -25.10
N TYR A 183 24.13 4.64 -24.27
CA TYR A 183 23.30 4.61 -23.07
C TYR A 183 21.82 4.40 -23.40
N LEU A 184 21.30 5.10 -24.41
CA LEU A 184 19.91 4.95 -24.83
C LEU A 184 19.67 3.58 -25.46
N ARG A 185 20.62 3.06 -26.23
CA ARG A 185 20.55 1.70 -26.78
C ARG A 185 20.51 0.63 -25.68
N TYR A 186 21.31 0.77 -24.61
CA TYR A 186 21.20 -0.13 -23.46
C TYR A 186 19.83 -0.07 -22.80
N VAL A 187 19.26 1.12 -22.61
CA VAL A 187 17.92 1.27 -22.03
C VAL A 187 16.85 0.59 -22.89
N VAL A 188 16.92 0.72 -24.22
CA VAL A 188 15.97 0.12 -25.16
C VAL A 188 15.94 -1.41 -25.08
N TRP A 189 17.09 -2.06 -24.85
CA TRP A 189 17.16 -3.52 -24.79
C TRP A 189 17.06 -4.08 -23.36
N LEU A 190 17.70 -3.43 -22.39
CA LEU A 190 17.76 -3.91 -21.01
C LEU A 190 16.42 -3.71 -20.29
N ALA A 191 15.74 -2.57 -20.48
CA ALA A 191 14.50 -2.32 -19.75
C ALA A 191 13.39 -3.33 -20.11
N PRO A 192 13.13 -3.65 -21.40
CA PRO A 192 12.21 -4.73 -21.74
C PRO A 192 12.68 -6.10 -21.25
N ALA A 193 13.98 -6.43 -21.35
CA ALA A 193 14.51 -7.71 -20.89
C ALA A 193 14.32 -7.92 -19.38
N VAL A 194 14.62 -6.90 -18.56
CA VAL A 194 14.40 -6.91 -17.12
C VAL A 194 12.90 -7.03 -16.79
N PHE A 195 12.04 -6.30 -17.50
CA PHE A 195 10.61 -6.36 -17.27
C PHE A 195 10.01 -7.72 -17.65
N VAL A 196 10.40 -8.29 -18.80
CA VAL A 196 10.00 -9.65 -19.21
C VAL A 196 10.51 -10.67 -18.20
N GLY A 197 11.77 -10.55 -17.75
CA GLY A 197 12.32 -11.41 -16.70
C GLY A 197 11.51 -11.33 -15.40
N ALA A 198 11.14 -10.12 -14.96
CA ALA A 198 10.31 -9.91 -13.79
C ALA A 198 8.88 -10.48 -13.97
N LEU A 199 8.28 -10.35 -15.16
CA LEU A 199 7.00 -10.95 -15.49
C LEU A 199 7.04 -12.47 -15.48
N VAL A 200 8.06 -13.07 -16.09
CA VAL A 200 8.25 -14.53 -16.11
C VAL A 200 8.44 -15.03 -14.69
N PHE A 201 9.29 -14.37 -13.90
CA PHE A 201 9.49 -14.69 -12.49
C PHE A 201 8.17 -14.65 -11.70
N LEU A 202 7.39 -13.59 -11.88
CA LEU A 202 6.08 -13.45 -11.26
C LEU A 202 5.10 -14.54 -11.71
N TYR A 203 5.06 -14.84 -13.00
CA TYR A 203 4.18 -15.86 -13.57
C TYR A 203 4.53 -17.26 -13.07
N VAL A 204 5.84 -17.58 -12.98
CA VAL A 204 6.34 -18.82 -12.37
C VAL A 204 5.91 -18.92 -10.91
N ILE A 205 6.04 -17.83 -10.15
CA ILE A 205 5.56 -17.76 -8.75
C ILE A 205 4.05 -18.07 -8.68
N VAL A 206 3.23 -17.42 -9.52
CA VAL A 206 1.77 -17.58 -9.49
C VAL A 206 1.32 -18.97 -9.94
N LEU A 207 1.93 -19.54 -10.98
CA LEU A 207 1.57 -20.85 -11.52
C LEU A 207 2.09 -22.03 -10.71
N TRP A 208 3.15 -21.83 -9.91
CA TRP A 208 3.77 -22.88 -9.11
C TRP A 208 3.62 -22.55 -7.62
N PRO A 209 2.38 -22.63 -7.07
CA PRO A 209 2.13 -22.35 -5.66
C PRO A 209 2.95 -23.27 -4.72
N ASP A 210 3.34 -24.46 -5.17
CA ASP A 210 4.22 -25.37 -4.42
C ASP A 210 5.67 -24.89 -4.37
N LEU A 211 6.15 -24.14 -5.36
CA LEU A 211 7.44 -23.45 -5.32
C LEU A 211 7.40 -22.30 -4.29
N ILE A 212 6.31 -21.54 -4.24
CA ILE A 212 6.10 -20.54 -3.18
C ILE A 212 6.12 -21.23 -1.82
N ARG A 213 5.42 -22.34 -1.63
CA ARG A 213 5.38 -23.11 -0.36
C ARG A 213 6.76 -23.63 0.03
N ARG A 214 7.56 -24.12 -0.92
CA ARG A 214 8.95 -24.57 -0.67
C ARG A 214 9.87 -23.41 -0.34
N LEU A 215 9.82 -22.31 -1.10
CA LEU A 215 10.64 -21.11 -0.85
C LEU A 215 10.24 -20.42 0.46
N THR A 216 8.95 -20.35 0.78
CA THR A 216 8.50 -19.89 2.12
C THR A 216 8.95 -20.87 3.19
N GLY A 217 8.83 -22.18 3.02
CA GLY A 217 9.36 -23.16 3.98
C GLY A 217 10.86 -23.00 4.25
N LEU A 218 11.64 -22.73 3.20
CA LEU A 218 13.10 -22.59 3.26
C LEU A 218 13.53 -21.22 3.82
N LEU A 219 12.92 -20.12 3.36
CA LEU A 219 13.16 -18.77 3.87
C LEU A 219 12.64 -18.56 5.30
N ILE A 220 11.47 -19.12 5.64
CA ILE A 220 10.92 -19.08 7.00
C ILE A 220 11.75 -19.96 7.93
N GLY A 221 12.24 -21.11 7.46
CA GLY A 221 13.16 -21.97 8.21
C GLY A 221 14.52 -21.35 8.48
N LEU A 222 14.99 -20.46 7.60
CA LEU A 222 16.30 -19.81 7.72
C LEU A 222 16.26 -18.45 8.44
N PHE A 223 15.16 -17.70 8.36
CA PHE A 223 15.11 -16.29 8.78
C PHE A 223 14.00 -15.89 9.77
N LEU A 224 13.03 -16.75 10.11
CA LEU A 224 11.83 -16.31 10.86
C LEU A 224 11.66 -16.97 12.25
N PRO A 225 11.56 -16.17 13.34
CA PRO A 225 11.20 -16.67 14.66
C PRO A 225 9.81 -17.33 14.67
N ARG A 226 9.65 -18.41 15.47
CA ARG A 226 8.49 -19.32 15.48
C ARG A 226 7.11 -18.64 15.53
N THR A 227 7.00 -17.45 16.10
CA THR A 227 5.73 -16.73 16.34
C THR A 227 5.02 -16.22 15.08
N ILE A 228 5.74 -16.03 13.96
CA ILE A 228 5.17 -15.45 12.72
C ILE A 228 4.80 -16.54 11.70
N ARG A 229 5.37 -17.75 11.85
CA ARG A 229 5.20 -18.89 10.94
C ARG A 229 3.73 -19.28 10.75
N ASP A 230 2.98 -19.37 11.84
CA ASP A 230 1.60 -19.86 11.80
C ASP A 230 0.63 -18.82 11.19
N ARG A 231 0.91 -17.52 11.39
CA ARG A 231 0.12 -16.44 10.76
C ARG A 231 0.33 -16.38 9.25
N VAL A 232 1.55 -16.61 8.78
CA VAL A 232 1.86 -16.59 7.34
C VAL A 232 1.28 -17.82 6.64
N LEU A 233 1.37 -19.01 7.25
CA LEU A 233 0.75 -20.23 6.73
C LEU A 233 -0.78 -20.11 6.65
N ALA A 234 -1.43 -19.56 7.67
CA ALA A 234 -2.87 -19.34 7.67
C ALA A 234 -3.34 -18.35 6.58
N ILE A 235 -2.52 -17.37 6.21
CA ILE A 235 -2.81 -16.44 5.10
C ILE A 235 -2.61 -17.17 3.76
N ALA A 236 -1.51 -17.91 3.61
CA ALA A 236 -1.22 -18.64 2.37
C ALA A 236 -2.28 -19.70 2.06
N GLU A 237 -2.76 -20.45 3.05
CA GLU A 237 -3.84 -21.43 2.89
C GLU A 237 -5.17 -20.79 2.48
N ARG A 238 -5.51 -19.63 3.06
CA ARG A 238 -6.71 -18.86 2.65
C ARG A 238 -6.63 -18.35 1.22
N PHE A 239 -5.44 -17.95 0.77
CA PHE A 239 -5.22 -17.56 -0.63
C PHE A 239 -5.36 -18.75 -1.57
N ILE A 240 -4.74 -19.88 -1.26
CA ILE A 240 -4.75 -21.07 -2.12
C ILE A 240 -6.14 -21.71 -2.18
N GLY A 241 -6.88 -21.75 -1.06
CA GLY A 241 -8.26 -22.22 -1.02
C GLY A 241 -9.24 -21.38 -1.86
N GLY A 242 -8.97 -20.07 -2.00
CA GLY A 242 -9.75 -19.17 -2.87
C GLY A 242 -9.53 -19.43 -4.36
N PHE A 243 -8.37 -19.98 -4.76
CA PHE A 243 -8.10 -20.34 -6.15
C PHE A 243 -8.67 -21.73 -6.52
N SER A 244 -8.85 -22.65 -5.56
CA SER A 244 -9.44 -23.96 -5.83
C SER A 244 -10.95 -23.92 -6.12
N SER A 245 -11.68 -22.93 -5.61
CA SER A 245 -13.11 -22.75 -5.93
C SER A 245 -13.36 -22.24 -7.36
N LEU A 246 -12.33 -21.69 -8.03
CA LEU A 246 -12.39 -21.31 -9.44
C LEU A 246 -12.16 -22.48 -10.39
N ARG A 247 -11.80 -23.67 -9.88
CA ARG A 247 -11.61 -24.89 -10.68
C ARG A 247 -12.82 -25.83 -10.63
N SER A 248 -13.89 -25.49 -9.91
CA SER A 248 -15.08 -26.32 -9.77
C SER A 248 -16.33 -25.76 -10.49
N VAL A 249 -16.14 -24.92 -11.50
CA VAL A 249 -17.20 -24.48 -12.44
C VAL A 249 -16.72 -24.73 -13.85
#